data_AF-A0A117LPE0-F1
#
_entry.id   AF-A0A117LPE0-F1
#
_cell.length_a   1.000
_cell.length_b   1.000
_cell.length_c   1.000
_cell.angle_alpha   90.00
_cell.angle_beta   90.00
_cell.angle_gamma   90.00
#
_symmetry.space_group_name_H-M   'P 1'
#
loop_
_entity.id
_entity.type
_entity.pdbx_description
1 polymer ?
#
loop_
_entity_poly.entity_id
_entity_poly.type
_entity_poly.pdbx_seq_one_letter_code
_entity_poly.pdbx_strand_id
1 'polypeptide(L)'
;MIANKARFRAARKLERAAGFRLPDHVFSGAFLESLGKAINFENLDRRMHEQLLAFFRDFMDCKCKNAPFCGCPERKFTLTIIEFREMGLDHRQISAHLL
;
A
#
# COMPACT_ATOMS: atom_id res chain seq x y z
N MET A 1 -2.47 -13.41 -8.33
CA MET A 1 -3.47 -12.34 -8.11
C MET A 1 -2.86 -11.01 -8.54
N ILE A 2 -3.65 -10.03 -9.05
CA ILE A 2 -3.13 -8.72 -9.49
C ILE A 2 -2.42 -7.96 -8.36
N ALA A 3 -2.91 -8.12 -7.12
CA ALA A 3 -2.33 -7.56 -5.91
C ALA A 3 -0.85 -7.98 -5.68
N ASN A 4 -0.44 -9.18 -6.11
CA ASN A 4 0.93 -9.66 -5.90
C ASN A 4 1.98 -8.83 -6.65
N LYS A 5 1.57 -8.08 -7.68
CA LYS A 5 2.44 -7.19 -8.46
C LYS A 5 2.28 -5.72 -8.07
N ALA A 6 1.40 -5.40 -7.12
CA ALA A 6 1.18 -4.03 -6.67
C ALA A 6 2.43 -3.47 -6.01
N ARG A 7 2.78 -2.23 -6.37
CA ARG A 7 3.95 -1.51 -5.86
C ARG A 7 3.50 -0.21 -5.23
N PHE A 8 4.21 0.23 -4.19
CA PHE A 8 3.95 1.52 -3.57
C PHE A 8 4.59 2.64 -4.40
N ARG A 9 3.79 3.60 -4.90
CA ARG A 9 4.27 4.66 -5.81
C ARG A 9 5.44 5.46 -5.20
N ALA A 10 5.37 5.73 -3.90
CA ALA A 10 6.38 6.49 -3.18
C ALA A 10 7.50 5.61 -2.56
N ALA A 11 7.64 4.33 -2.96
CA ALA A 11 8.60 3.40 -2.34
C ALA A 11 10.02 3.98 -2.26
N ARG A 12 10.56 4.53 -3.35
CA ARG A 12 11.91 5.13 -3.35
C ARG A 12 12.08 6.31 -2.40
N LYS A 13 11.02 7.09 -2.17
CA LYS A 13 11.05 8.19 -1.20
C LYS A 13 11.03 7.63 0.22
N LEU A 14 10.22 6.60 0.45
CA LEU A 14 10.14 5.90 1.72
C LEU A 14 11.48 5.26 2.08
N GLU A 15 12.15 4.58 1.15
CA GLU A 15 13.48 3.99 1.36
C GLU A 15 14.52 5.02 1.79
N ARG A 16 14.51 6.21 1.18
CA ARG A 16 15.43 7.29 1.54
C ARG A 16 15.16 7.85 2.93
N ALA A 17 13.89 8.00 3.29
CA ALA A 17 13.50 8.52 4.59
C ALA A 17 13.73 7.49 5.71
N ALA A 18 13.50 6.21 5.42
CA ALA A 18 13.59 5.13 6.39
C ALA A 18 15.02 4.57 6.52
N GLY A 19 15.91 4.84 5.55
CA GLY A 19 17.33 4.48 5.62
C GLY A 19 17.64 3.02 5.27
N PHE A 20 16.68 2.26 4.75
CA PHE A 20 16.87 0.88 4.30
C PHE A 20 16.00 0.60 3.06
N ARG A 21 16.28 -0.53 2.38
CA ARG A 21 15.54 -0.93 1.18
C ARG A 21 14.22 -1.62 1.50
N LEU A 22 13.17 -1.24 0.79
CA LEU A 22 11.86 -1.85 0.91
C LEU A 22 11.71 -2.96 -0.13
N PRO A 23 10.96 -4.03 0.18
CA PRO A 23 10.55 -4.99 -0.83
C PRO A 23 9.69 -4.34 -1.92
N ASP A 24 9.77 -4.83 -3.15
CA ASP A 24 9.09 -4.24 -4.31
C ASP A 24 7.56 -4.28 -4.21
N HIS A 25 7.01 -5.28 -3.51
CA HIS A 25 5.59 -5.59 -3.52
C HIS A 25 4.91 -5.19 -2.20
N VAL A 26 3.91 -4.31 -2.30
CA VAL A 26 3.30 -3.62 -1.16
C VAL A 26 2.53 -4.56 -0.22
N PHE A 27 2.00 -5.68 -0.73
CA PHE A 27 1.30 -6.68 0.07
C PHE A 27 2.18 -7.87 0.45
N SER A 28 3.49 -7.83 0.16
CA SER A 28 4.39 -8.87 0.63
C SER A 28 4.55 -8.79 2.14
N GLY A 29 4.65 -9.95 2.82
CA GLY A 29 4.82 -9.98 4.27
C GLY A 29 6.05 -9.18 4.72
N ALA A 30 7.16 -9.30 3.98
CA ALA A 30 8.38 -8.53 4.22
C ALA A 30 8.16 -7.01 4.13
N PHE A 31 7.33 -6.52 3.20
CA PHE A 31 7.04 -5.09 3.08
C PHE A 31 6.21 -4.60 4.27
N LEU A 32 5.17 -5.36 4.64
CA LEU A 32 4.30 -5.03 5.78
C LEU A 32 5.08 -5.03 7.10
N GLU A 33 5.97 -6.01 7.29
CA GLU A 33 6.90 -6.02 8.42
C GLU A 33 7.88 -4.84 8.39
N SER A 34 8.39 -4.51 7.21
CA SER A 34 9.29 -3.37 7.06
C SER A 34 8.57 -2.10 7.49
N LEU A 35 7.35 -1.82 6.99
CA LEU A 35 6.56 -0.66 7.42
C LEU A 35 6.39 -0.58 8.94
N GLY A 36 6.10 -1.71 9.60
CA GLY A 36 5.92 -1.77 11.06
C GLY A 36 7.20 -1.51 11.86
N LYS A 37 8.37 -1.89 11.32
CA LYS A 37 9.69 -1.70 11.96
C LYS A 37 10.35 -0.35 11.62
N ALA A 38 9.97 0.23 10.49
CA ALA A 38 10.74 1.25 9.79
C ALA A 38 10.32 2.68 9.99
N ILE A 39 9.03 2.91 10.18
CA ILE A 39 8.51 4.25 10.05
C ILE A 39 8.54 4.89 11.42
N ASN A 40 9.68 5.51 11.73
CA ASN A 40 9.67 6.61 12.67
C ASN A 40 9.00 7.79 11.95
N PHE A 41 7.67 7.89 12.10
CA PHE A 41 6.81 8.84 11.39
C PHE A 41 7.27 10.30 11.50
N GLU A 42 8.07 10.61 12.53
CA GLU A 42 8.60 11.93 12.82
C GLU A 42 9.51 12.50 11.71
N ASN A 43 10.21 11.65 10.95
CA ASN A 43 11.12 12.08 9.87
C ASN A 43 10.50 12.00 8.47
N LEU A 44 9.24 11.58 8.36
CA LEU A 44 8.56 11.55 7.06
C LEU A 44 8.03 12.93 6.71
N ASP A 45 8.15 13.31 5.44
CA ASP A 45 7.42 14.47 4.95
C ASP A 45 5.90 14.24 5.10
N ARG A 46 5.16 15.34 5.32
CA ARG A 46 3.72 15.30 5.58
C ARG A 46 2.94 14.52 4.52
N ARG A 47 3.32 14.66 3.25
CA ARG A 47 2.62 14.02 2.12
C ARG A 47 2.81 12.50 2.18
N MET A 48 4.01 12.04 2.50
CA MET A 48 4.31 10.62 2.63
C MET A 48 3.62 10.00 3.84
N HIS A 49 3.52 10.75 4.94
CA HIS A 49 2.72 10.35 6.10
C HIS A 49 1.23 10.19 5.73
N GLU A 50 0.64 11.17 5.04
CA GLU A 50 -0.75 11.10 4.57
C GLU A 50 -0.99 9.92 3.62
N GLN A 51 -0.06 9.65 2.68
CA GLN A 51 -0.16 8.51 1.76
C GLN A 51 -0.10 7.16 2.48
N LEU A 52 0.76 7.01 3.49
CA LEU A 52 0.81 5.80 4.31
C LEU A 52 -0.49 5.63 5.09
N LEU A 53 -0.95 6.67 5.80
CA LEU A 53 -2.19 6.61 6.57
C LEU A 53 -3.40 6.29 5.69
N ALA A 54 -3.46 6.81 4.47
CA ALA A 54 -4.48 6.42 3.51
C ALA A 54 -4.36 4.94 3.13
N PHE A 55 -3.17 4.44 2.82
CA PHE A 55 -2.95 3.02 2.54
C PHE A 55 -3.39 2.09 3.69
N PHE A 56 -3.03 2.43 4.94
CA PHE A 56 -3.46 1.67 6.12
C PHE A 56 -4.99 1.67 6.27
N ARG A 57 -5.64 2.83 6.12
CA ARG A 57 -7.10 2.95 6.24
C ARG A 57 -7.83 2.19 5.13
N ASP A 58 -7.40 2.37 3.89
CA ASP A 58 -8.12 1.85 2.72
C ASP A 58 -7.98 0.33 2.62
N PHE A 59 -6.77 -0.20 2.84
CA PHE A 59 -6.48 -1.61 2.57
C PHE A 59 -6.26 -2.47 3.82
N MET A 60 -5.77 -1.90 4.93
CA MET A 60 -5.36 -2.70 6.08
C MET A 60 -6.40 -2.73 7.22
N ASP A 61 -7.47 -1.94 7.13
CA ASP A 61 -8.55 -1.96 8.11
C ASP A 61 -9.38 -3.26 8.01
N CYS A 62 -9.09 -4.25 8.87
CA CYS A 62 -9.87 -5.47 8.99
C CYS A 62 -9.82 -6.02 10.41
N LYS A 63 -10.86 -6.78 10.80
CA LYS A 63 -11.01 -7.37 12.14
C LYS A 63 -10.40 -8.78 12.25
N CYS A 64 -9.60 -9.20 11.28
CA CYS A 64 -9.02 -10.53 11.26
C CYS A 64 -7.92 -10.67 12.33
N LYS A 65 -7.85 -11.83 13.00
CA LYS A 65 -6.83 -12.11 14.02
C LYS A 65 -5.39 -11.98 13.47
N ASN A 66 -5.19 -12.33 12.20
CA ASN A 66 -3.88 -12.29 11.54
C ASN A 66 -3.66 -11.02 10.72
N ALA A 67 -4.43 -9.94 10.95
CA ALA A 67 -4.19 -8.68 10.25
C ALA A 67 -2.76 -8.16 10.52
N PRO A 68 -2.06 -7.61 9.52
CA PRO A 68 -2.46 -7.41 8.11
C PRO A 68 -2.21 -8.61 7.17
N PHE A 69 -1.66 -9.73 7.65
CA PHE A 69 -1.30 -10.93 6.88
C PHE A 69 -2.47 -11.89 6.60
N CYS A 70 -3.71 -11.39 6.55
CA CYS A 70 -4.92 -12.19 6.42
C CYS A 70 -5.44 -12.35 4.98
N GLY A 71 -4.81 -11.71 3.99
CA GLY A 71 -5.27 -11.70 2.59
C GLY A 71 -6.39 -10.70 2.28
N CYS A 72 -6.97 -10.06 3.30
CA CYS A 72 -7.98 -9.01 3.12
C CYS A 72 -7.44 -7.79 2.35
N PRO A 73 -6.21 -7.29 2.58
CA PRO A 73 -5.67 -6.16 1.83
C PRO A 73 -5.60 -6.42 0.32
N GLU A 74 -5.11 -7.60 -0.08
CA GLU A 74 -5.01 -8.01 -1.48
C GLU A 74 -6.37 -8.14 -2.15
N ARG A 75 -7.36 -8.68 -1.41
CA ARG A 75 -8.74 -8.79 -1.89
C ARG A 75 -9.38 -7.43 -2.06
N LYS A 76 -9.27 -6.53 -1.07
CA LYS A 76 -9.77 -5.15 -1.16
C LYS A 76 -9.15 -4.43 -2.35
N PHE A 77 -7.83 -4.48 -2.49
CA PHE A 77 -7.13 -3.87 -3.62
C PHE A 77 -7.61 -4.39 -4.97
N THR A 78 -7.82 -5.70 -5.09
CA THR A 78 -8.33 -6.30 -6.33
C THR A 78 -9.75 -5.83 -6.62
N LEU A 79 -10.62 -5.77 -5.61
CA LEU A 79 -11.99 -5.26 -5.75
C LEU A 79 -12.00 -3.78 -6.18
N THR A 80 -11.18 -2.94 -5.57
CA THR A 80 -11.05 -1.52 -5.95
C THR A 80 -10.66 -1.34 -7.42
N ILE A 81 -9.76 -2.18 -7.94
CA ILE A 81 -9.42 -2.15 -9.38
C ILE A 81 -10.61 -2.52 -10.25
N ILE A 82 -11.37 -3.55 -9.86
CA ILE A 82 -12.56 -4.00 -10.60
C ILE A 82 -13.61 -2.88 -10.60
N GLU A 83 -13.89 -2.28 -9.45
CA GLU A 83 -14.84 -1.17 -9.30
C GLU A 83 -14.46 0.01 -10.20
N PHE A 84 -13.18 0.43 -10.22
CA PHE A 84 -12.77 1.50 -11.12
C PHE A 84 -12.87 1.12 -12.60
N ARG A 85 -12.61 -0.14 -12.95
CA ARG A 85 -12.81 -0.63 -14.32
C ARG A 85 -14.28 -0.60 -14.73
N GLU A 86 -15.19 -0.94 -13.82
CA GLU A 86 -16.63 -0.86 -14.03
C GLU A 86 -17.11 0.59 -14.20
N MET A 87 -16.47 1.53 -13.50
CA MET A 87 -16.68 2.98 -13.70
C MET A 87 -16.09 3.52 -15.02
N GLY A 88 -15.45 2.67 -15.83
CA GLY A 88 -14.91 3.03 -17.14
C GLY A 88 -13.48 3.57 -17.12
N LEU A 89 -12.80 3.62 -15.97
CA LEU A 89 -11.44 4.17 -15.87
C LEU A 89 -10.42 3.22 -16.51
N ASP A 90 -9.52 3.75 -17.33
CA ASP A 90 -8.39 3.00 -17.86
C ASP A 90 -7.29 2.76 -16.81
N HIS A 91 -6.27 1.99 -17.16
CA HIS A 91 -5.18 1.64 -16.24
C HIS A 91 -4.36 2.84 -15.75
N ARG A 92 -4.25 3.92 -16.55
CA ARG A 92 -3.52 5.15 -16.17
C ARG A 92 -4.35 5.96 -15.18
N GLN A 93 -5.65 6.07 -15.44
CA GLN A 93 -6.60 6.73 -14.56
C GLN A 93 -6.67 6.00 -13.21
N ILE A 94 -6.84 4.67 -13.22
CA ILE A 94 -6.81 3.84 -12.01
C ILE A 94 -5.51 4.08 -11.23
N SER A 95 -4.37 4.02 -11.92
CA SER A 95 -3.08 4.28 -11.28
C SER A 95 -3.03 5.67 -10.65
N ALA A 96 -3.63 6.70 -11.25
CA ALA A 96 -3.66 8.06 -10.69
C ALA A 96 -4.60 8.21 -9.48
N HIS A 97 -5.67 7.42 -9.42
CA HIS A 97 -6.57 7.36 -8.26
C HIS A 97 -6.00 6.53 -7.10
N LEU A 98 -5.18 5.52 -7.42
CA LEU A 98 -4.42 4.78 -6.43
C LEU A 98 -3.17 5.59 -6.01
N LEU A 99 -2.95 5.69 -4.70
CA LEU A 99 -1.89 6.50 -4.06
C LEU A 99 -0.50 6.36 -4.70
#